data_AF-F7GU20-F1
#
_entry.id   AF-F7GU20-F1
#
_cell.length_a   1.000
_cell.length_b   1.000
_cell.length_c   1.000
_cell.angle_alpha   90.00
_cell.angle_beta   90.00
_cell.angle_gamma   90.00
#
_symmetry.space_group_name_H-M   'P 1'
#
loop_
_entity.id
_entity.type
_entity.pdbx_description
1 polymer ?
#
loop_
_entity_poly.entity_id
_entity_poly.type
_entity_poly.pdbx_seq_one_letter_code
_entity_poly.pdbx_strand_id
1 'polypeptide(L)'
;MFSLPSLPSWIPGLPSLEWGSSLLDSLLQGLVGALGVLVLNSLLKVYFFVGCTNEPQRRPEKERLRTQWASLETVHLAGLALFLTVVGSRVAALVVLEFSLRAMSMLLSLGKGSQGPERLQLYLLCQYSLGCGLSCGLSFLQEGAPHRTLNLLLSLGLATLLGLGARRLHRHVCRLYELHSSQRYCGVCLGLLAGAHDLPRLLGRALAVAFAVGDLAAVALINRDFLTTSEAVRFWTPLTICYTLLVIYMQEEQRQHPGLQSQVQTVLVRMGGLFVLLLTVGRWLDLLGILVSLLGELWCLVGVRTLLDLCQIQDIPTQRPSVSTPSQPLPSTPQSQSSASS
;
A
#
# COMPACT_ATOMS: atom_id res chain seq x y z
N MET A 1 -18.51 -47.36 -43.43
CA MET A 1 -19.39 -46.39 -42.74
C MET A 1 -19.15 -46.50 -41.24
N PHE A 2 -19.30 -45.40 -40.51
CA PHE A 2 -18.88 -45.11 -39.12
C PHE A 2 -17.50 -44.48 -38.97
N SER A 3 -17.42 -43.21 -39.40
CA SER A 3 -16.41 -42.26 -38.97
C SER A 3 -16.85 -41.67 -37.62
N LEU A 4 -16.07 -41.92 -36.56
CA LEU A 4 -16.17 -41.17 -35.30
C LEU A 4 -15.61 -39.76 -35.51
N PRO A 5 -16.30 -38.68 -35.11
CA PRO A 5 -15.74 -37.33 -35.19
C PRO A 5 -14.68 -37.18 -34.11
N SER A 6 -13.42 -37.07 -34.54
CA SER A 6 -12.33 -36.61 -33.69
C SER A 6 -12.63 -35.18 -33.24
N LEU A 7 -12.85 -35.01 -31.94
CA LEU A 7 -12.74 -33.75 -31.22
C LEU A 7 -11.24 -33.44 -30.99
N PRO A 8 -10.62 -32.56 -31.79
CA PRO A 8 -9.59 -31.69 -31.23
C PRO A 8 -9.74 -30.28 -31.81
N SER A 9 -10.69 -29.50 -31.31
CA SER A 9 -10.74 -28.05 -31.57
C SER A 9 -11.01 -27.21 -30.32
N TRP A 10 -11.00 -27.83 -29.13
CA TRP A 10 -11.30 -27.18 -27.85
C TRP A 10 -10.11 -27.10 -26.89
N ILE A 11 -8.92 -27.54 -27.31
CA ILE A 11 -7.70 -27.43 -26.51
C ILE A 11 -6.75 -26.52 -27.28
N PRO A 12 -6.48 -25.29 -26.81
CA PRO A 12 -5.37 -24.49 -27.32
C PRO A 12 -4.10 -25.33 -27.12
N GLY A 13 -3.32 -25.50 -28.20
CA GLY A 13 -2.10 -26.30 -28.19
C GLY A 13 -1.22 -25.95 -26.99
N LEU A 14 -0.86 -26.96 -26.20
CA LEU A 14 0.09 -26.84 -25.10
C LEU A 14 1.48 -26.50 -25.68
N PRO A 15 2.06 -25.32 -25.40
CA PRO A 15 3.42 -25.03 -25.76
C PRO A 15 4.34 -25.65 -24.71
N SER A 16 4.76 -26.91 -24.91
CA SER A 16 5.51 -27.67 -23.91
C SER A 16 6.91 -27.12 -23.57
N LEU A 17 7.39 -26.08 -24.26
CA LEU A 17 8.66 -25.39 -23.98
C LEU A 17 8.51 -23.94 -23.48
N GLU A 18 7.34 -23.29 -23.63
CA GLU A 18 7.13 -21.89 -23.22
C GLU A 18 6.69 -21.76 -21.76
N TRP A 19 6.29 -22.86 -21.12
CA TRP A 19 5.85 -22.85 -19.72
C TRP A 19 7.01 -22.53 -18.76
N GLY A 20 8.23 -22.98 -19.07
CA GLY A 20 9.38 -22.78 -18.18
C GLY A 20 9.79 -21.31 -18.04
N SER A 21 9.95 -20.61 -19.16
CA SER A 21 10.34 -19.19 -19.17
C SER A 21 9.21 -18.27 -18.73
N SER A 22 7.97 -18.54 -19.12
CA SER A 22 6.81 -17.72 -18.73
C SER A 22 6.45 -17.85 -17.24
N LEU A 23 6.59 -19.03 -16.65
CA LEU A 23 6.40 -19.23 -15.21
C LEU A 23 7.55 -18.61 -14.41
N LEU A 24 8.80 -18.74 -14.89
CA LEU A 24 9.94 -18.10 -14.25
C LEU A 24 9.81 -16.58 -14.30
N ASP A 25 9.42 -16.01 -15.44
CA ASP A 25 9.23 -14.56 -15.57
C ASP A 25 8.11 -14.05 -14.66
N SER A 26 7.00 -14.79 -14.58
CA SER A 26 5.90 -14.50 -13.64
C SER A 26 6.36 -14.59 -12.18
N LEU A 27 7.16 -15.60 -11.84
CA LEU A 27 7.76 -15.78 -10.51
C LEU A 27 8.67 -14.60 -10.14
N LEU A 28 9.58 -14.22 -11.04
CA LEU A 28 10.50 -13.11 -10.84
C LEU A 28 9.73 -11.79 -10.67
N GLN A 29 8.72 -11.55 -11.49
CA GLN A 29 7.89 -10.35 -11.43
C GLN A 29 7.13 -10.26 -10.10
N GLY A 30 6.48 -11.36 -9.66
CA GLY A 30 5.78 -11.39 -8.38
C GLY A 30 6.71 -11.26 -7.17
N LEU A 31 7.93 -11.82 -7.24
CA LEU A 31 8.97 -11.61 -6.22
C LEU A 31 9.41 -10.14 -6.14
N VAL A 32 9.62 -9.47 -7.28
CA VAL A 32 9.97 -8.05 -7.29
C VAL A 32 8.84 -7.21 -6.69
N GLY A 33 7.58 -7.48 -7.06
CA GLY A 33 6.41 -6.83 -6.47
C GLY A 33 6.36 -7.02 -4.95
N ALA A 34 6.55 -8.25 -4.47
CA ALA A 34 6.54 -8.57 -3.04
C ALA A 34 7.70 -7.89 -2.28
N LEU A 35 8.89 -7.78 -2.89
CA LEU A 35 10.02 -7.04 -2.33
C LEU A 35 9.77 -5.53 -2.28
N GLY A 36 9.07 -4.96 -3.25
CA GLY A 36 8.62 -3.57 -3.20
C GLY A 36 7.72 -3.30 -1.99
N VAL A 37 6.76 -4.19 -1.74
CA VAL A 37 5.88 -4.12 -0.56
C VAL A 37 6.67 -4.32 0.75
N LEU A 38 7.65 -5.20 0.76
CA LEU A 38 8.55 -5.39 1.90
C LEU A 38 9.32 -4.12 2.25
N VAL A 39 9.86 -3.42 1.25
CA VAL A 39 10.57 -2.14 1.45
C VAL A 39 9.62 -1.11 2.06
N LEU A 40 8.44 -0.94 1.47
CA LEU A 40 7.40 -0.04 1.98
C LEU A 40 7.04 -0.36 3.44
N ASN A 41 6.73 -1.63 3.73
CA ASN A 41 6.34 -2.08 5.07
C ASN A 41 7.48 -1.90 6.08
N SER A 42 8.73 -2.21 5.71
CA SER A 42 9.88 -2.04 6.60
C SER A 42 10.13 -0.58 6.96
N LEU A 43 9.98 0.35 6.00
CA LEU A 43 10.12 1.78 6.24
C LEU A 43 8.97 2.34 7.09
N LEU A 44 7.73 1.88 6.86
CA LEU A 44 6.59 2.24 7.69
C LEU A 44 6.77 1.75 9.14
N LYS A 45 7.21 0.50 9.35
CA LYS A 45 7.53 -0.02 10.70
C LYS A 45 8.59 0.84 11.40
N VAL A 46 9.63 1.28 10.68
CA VAL A 46 10.64 2.20 11.22
C VAL A 46 10.01 3.53 11.64
N TYR A 47 9.16 4.14 10.79
CA TYR A 47 8.45 5.37 11.11
C TYR A 47 7.61 5.25 12.38
N PHE A 48 6.74 4.23 12.44
CA PHE A 48 5.89 3.98 13.61
C PHE A 48 6.72 3.67 14.87
N PHE A 49 7.79 2.88 14.75
CA PHE A 49 8.66 2.56 15.87
C PHE A 49 9.33 3.81 16.46
N VAL A 50 9.89 4.68 15.60
CA VAL A 50 10.48 5.96 16.02
C VAL A 50 9.44 6.84 16.70
N GLY A 51 8.22 6.91 16.14
CA GLY A 51 7.09 7.61 16.76
C GLY A 51 6.75 7.09 18.16
N CYS A 52 6.63 5.77 18.33
CA CYS A 52 6.34 5.14 19.63
C CYS A 52 7.46 5.35 20.66
N THR A 53 8.73 5.38 20.25
CA THR A 53 9.85 5.61 21.19
C THR A 53 9.93 7.04 21.71
N ASN A 54 9.42 8.02 20.95
CA ASN A 54 9.41 9.42 21.38
C ASN A 54 8.28 9.70 22.41
N GLU A 55 7.29 8.82 22.54
CA GLU A 55 6.17 8.96 23.48
C GLU A 55 6.20 7.88 24.58
N PRO A 56 6.48 8.23 25.85
CA PRO A 56 6.70 7.25 26.92
C PRO A 56 5.46 6.41 27.29
N GLN A 57 4.25 6.86 26.93
CA GLN A 57 2.99 6.19 27.24
C GLN A 57 2.71 4.96 26.35
N ARG A 58 3.41 4.79 25.22
CA ARG A 58 3.21 3.70 24.24
C ARG A 58 4.21 2.54 24.34
N ARG A 59 4.93 2.41 25.46
CA ARG A 59 5.88 1.30 25.72
C ARG A 59 5.28 -0.13 25.66
N PRO A 60 4.05 -0.43 26.13
CA PRO A 60 3.54 -1.81 26.10
C PRO A 60 3.21 -2.30 24.68
N GLU A 61 2.85 -1.38 23.76
CA GLU A 61 2.60 -1.71 22.36
C GLU A 61 3.88 -2.11 21.63
N LYS A 62 5.01 -1.45 21.94
CA LYS A 62 6.33 -1.72 21.38
C LYS A 62 6.76 -3.19 21.49
N GLU A 63 6.51 -3.82 22.64
CA GLU A 63 6.93 -5.21 22.91
C GLU A 63 6.07 -6.25 22.17
N ARG A 64 4.76 -6.01 22.07
CA ARG A 64 3.83 -6.83 21.29
C ARG A 64 4.15 -6.77 19.80
N LEU A 65 4.46 -5.56 19.30
CA LEU A 65 4.80 -5.34 17.89
C LEU A 65 6.11 -6.06 17.52
N ARG A 66 7.13 -5.98 18.37
CA ARG A 66 8.46 -6.57 18.10
C ARG A 66 8.42 -8.09 17.99
N THR A 67 7.62 -8.76 18.81
CA THR A 67 7.48 -10.22 18.80
C THR A 67 6.64 -10.71 17.61
N GLN A 68 5.55 -10.01 17.30
CA GLN A 68 4.67 -10.35 16.18
C GLN A 68 5.31 -10.09 14.80
N TRP A 69 6.13 -9.05 14.66
CA TRP A 69 6.70 -8.67 13.36
C TRP A 69 7.76 -9.65 12.82
N ALA A 70 8.48 -10.36 13.68
CA ALA A 70 9.60 -11.19 13.24
C ALA A 70 9.16 -12.50 12.55
N SER A 71 8.12 -13.17 13.07
CA SER A 71 7.60 -14.42 12.49
C SER A 71 6.63 -14.15 11.33
N LEU A 72 5.85 -13.06 11.41
CA LEU A 72 4.82 -12.76 10.43
C LEU A 72 5.41 -12.25 9.11
N GLU A 73 6.59 -11.62 9.13
CA GLU A 73 7.15 -10.96 7.93
C GLU A 73 7.60 -11.94 6.85
N THR A 74 8.17 -13.09 7.21
CA THR A 74 8.57 -14.13 6.22
C THR A 74 7.36 -14.82 5.61
N VAL A 75 6.36 -15.15 6.44
CA VAL A 75 5.10 -15.76 5.99
C VAL A 75 4.33 -14.79 5.11
N HIS A 76 4.24 -13.52 5.53
CA HIS A 76 3.59 -12.47 4.78
C HIS A 76 4.23 -12.28 3.41
N LEU A 77 5.56 -12.18 3.35
CA LEU A 77 6.31 -12.05 2.09
C LEU A 77 6.11 -13.24 1.15
N ALA A 78 6.20 -14.47 1.69
CA ALA A 78 6.04 -15.68 0.89
C ALA A 78 4.62 -15.79 0.30
N GLY A 79 3.60 -15.52 1.11
CA GLY A 79 2.21 -15.48 0.65
C GLY A 79 1.99 -14.39 -0.40
N LEU A 80 2.50 -13.18 -0.17
CA LEU A 80 2.36 -12.07 -1.11
C LEU A 80 3.05 -12.35 -2.45
N ALA A 81 4.27 -12.91 -2.42
CA ALA A 81 4.94 -13.36 -3.62
C ALA A 81 4.07 -14.36 -4.37
N LEU A 82 3.56 -15.39 -3.69
CA LEU A 82 2.67 -16.39 -4.31
C LEU A 82 1.45 -15.73 -4.98
N PHE A 83 0.71 -14.88 -4.27
CA PHE A 83 -0.45 -14.20 -4.84
C PHE A 83 -0.10 -13.33 -6.05
N LEU A 84 0.98 -12.55 -5.99
CA LEU A 84 1.42 -11.69 -7.10
C LEU A 84 1.96 -12.47 -8.30
N THR A 85 2.47 -13.68 -8.10
CA THR A 85 2.91 -14.54 -9.21
C THR A 85 1.75 -15.21 -9.94
N VAL A 86 0.66 -15.49 -9.22
CA VAL A 86 -0.54 -16.14 -9.77
C VAL A 86 -1.50 -15.11 -10.36
N VAL A 87 -1.50 -13.87 -9.86
CA VAL A 87 -2.39 -12.82 -10.36
C VAL A 87 -2.05 -12.48 -11.81
N GLY A 88 -3.06 -12.50 -12.68
CA GLY A 88 -2.88 -12.15 -14.09
C GLY A 88 -2.60 -10.65 -14.27
N SER A 89 -1.85 -10.29 -15.31
CA SER A 89 -1.49 -8.89 -15.63
C SER A 89 -2.71 -7.99 -15.82
N ARG A 90 -3.77 -8.50 -16.46
CA ARG A 90 -5.03 -7.78 -16.66
C ARG A 90 -5.74 -7.45 -15.34
N VAL A 91 -5.81 -8.42 -14.43
CA VAL A 91 -6.41 -8.21 -13.10
C VAL A 91 -5.54 -7.26 -12.28
N ALA A 92 -4.22 -7.44 -12.30
CA ALA A 92 -3.28 -6.53 -11.65
C ALA A 92 -3.44 -5.08 -12.14
N ALA A 93 -3.59 -4.86 -13.45
CA ALA A 93 -3.83 -3.54 -14.03
C ALA A 93 -5.14 -2.89 -13.52
N LEU A 94 -6.22 -3.66 -13.44
CA LEU A 94 -7.50 -3.17 -12.92
C LEU A 94 -7.41 -2.81 -11.43
N VAL A 95 -6.73 -3.63 -10.63
CA VAL A 95 -6.51 -3.39 -9.19
C VAL A 95 -5.70 -2.11 -8.96
N VAL A 96 -4.69 -1.85 -9.80
CA VAL A 96 -3.86 -0.65 -9.74
C VAL A 96 -4.67 0.59 -10.08
N LEU A 97 -5.37 0.57 -11.21
CA LEU A 97 -6.16 1.71 -11.69
C LEU A 97 -7.29 2.07 -10.72
N GLU A 98 -7.97 1.05 -10.20
CA GLU A 98 -8.94 1.17 -9.10
C GLU A 98 -8.31 1.93 -7.93
N PHE A 99 -7.18 1.45 -7.44
CA PHE A 99 -6.59 2.01 -6.22
C PHE A 99 -6.14 3.46 -6.45
N SER A 100 -5.54 3.75 -7.61
CA SER A 100 -5.09 5.09 -8.01
C SER A 100 -6.26 6.08 -8.07
N LEU A 101 -7.40 5.69 -8.63
CA LEU A 101 -8.60 6.52 -8.69
C LEU A 101 -9.16 6.80 -7.28
N ARG A 102 -9.24 5.77 -6.43
CA ARG A 102 -9.65 5.92 -5.04
C ARG A 102 -8.69 6.82 -4.25
N ALA A 103 -7.39 6.68 -4.48
CA ALA A 103 -6.37 7.49 -3.83
C ALA A 103 -6.48 8.97 -4.23
N MET A 104 -6.66 9.24 -5.52
CA MET A 104 -6.87 10.60 -6.03
C MET A 104 -8.16 11.22 -5.50
N SER A 105 -9.25 10.46 -5.47
CA SER A 105 -10.53 10.89 -4.88
C SER A 105 -10.39 11.26 -3.40
N MET A 106 -9.73 10.43 -2.60
CA MET A 106 -9.47 10.71 -1.18
C MET A 106 -8.59 11.95 -1.01
N LEU A 107 -7.51 12.07 -1.78
CA LEU A 107 -6.61 13.23 -1.75
C LEU A 107 -7.31 14.54 -2.14
N LEU A 108 -8.23 14.49 -3.11
CA LEU A 108 -9.02 15.65 -3.55
C LEU A 108 -10.09 16.03 -2.50
N SER A 109 -10.72 15.05 -1.84
CA SER A 109 -11.75 15.29 -0.82
C SER A 109 -11.18 15.85 0.50
N LEU A 110 -9.91 15.58 0.79
CA LEU A 110 -9.29 15.85 2.10
C LEU A 110 -9.15 17.33 2.47
N GLY A 111 -9.18 18.25 1.51
CA GLY A 111 -8.92 19.66 1.76
C GLY A 111 -7.56 19.93 2.42
N LYS A 112 -7.25 21.20 2.70
CA LYS A 112 -5.92 21.65 3.18
C LYS A 112 -5.61 21.35 4.67
N GLY A 113 -6.49 20.63 5.39
CA GLY A 113 -6.54 20.69 6.86
C GLY A 113 -5.82 19.61 7.68
N SER A 114 -5.64 18.38 7.17
CA SER A 114 -5.02 17.29 7.95
C SER A 114 -4.39 16.22 7.05
N GLN A 115 -3.22 16.49 6.48
CA GLN A 115 -2.60 15.60 5.47
C GLN A 115 -1.75 14.45 6.03
N GLY A 116 -1.55 14.36 7.35
CA GLY A 116 -0.62 13.41 7.96
C GLY A 116 -1.15 11.97 8.02
N PRO A 117 -2.20 11.72 8.81
CA PRO A 117 -2.63 10.36 9.16
C PRO A 117 -3.40 9.67 8.03
N GLU A 118 -4.30 10.36 7.34
CA GLU A 118 -5.07 9.82 6.21
C GLU A 118 -4.14 9.40 5.06
N ARG A 119 -3.04 10.15 4.85
CA ARG A 119 -2.01 9.80 3.87
C ARG A 119 -1.20 8.57 4.29
N LEU A 120 -0.93 8.41 5.58
CA LEU A 120 -0.26 7.22 6.13
C LEU A 120 -1.15 5.98 6.06
N GLN A 121 -2.45 6.14 6.31
CA GLN A 121 -3.45 5.10 6.09
C GLN A 121 -3.48 4.67 4.62
N LEU A 122 -3.35 5.62 3.68
CA LEU A 122 -3.26 5.32 2.26
C LEU A 122 -2.02 4.50 1.91
N TYR A 123 -0.87 4.79 2.52
CA TYR A 123 0.36 4.00 2.34
C TYR A 123 0.25 2.59 2.92
N LEU A 124 -0.52 2.40 3.98
CA LEU A 124 -0.77 1.07 4.55
C LEU A 124 -1.71 0.25 3.66
N LEU A 125 -2.72 0.89 3.08
CA LEU A 125 -3.71 0.22 2.22
C LEU A 125 -3.20 -0.04 0.80
N CYS A 126 -2.20 0.72 0.32
CA CYS A 126 -1.67 0.60 -1.03
C CYS A 126 -0.79 -0.62 -1.26
N GLN A 127 -0.43 -1.39 -0.22
CA GLN A 127 0.59 -2.44 -0.30
C GLN A 127 0.34 -3.45 -1.43
N TYR A 128 -0.83 -4.07 -1.47
CA TYR A 128 -1.13 -5.04 -2.51
C TYR A 128 -1.14 -4.40 -3.91
N SER A 129 -1.78 -3.23 -4.04
CA SER A 129 -1.86 -2.48 -5.29
C SER A 129 -0.48 -2.03 -5.79
N LEU A 130 0.44 -1.66 -4.89
CA LEU A 130 1.84 -1.35 -5.23
C LEU A 130 2.53 -2.58 -5.82
N GLY A 131 2.34 -3.76 -5.23
CA GLY A 131 2.86 -5.02 -5.76
C GLY A 131 2.36 -5.32 -7.17
N CYS A 132 1.05 -5.12 -7.41
CA CYS A 132 0.44 -5.20 -8.74
C CYS A 132 1.01 -4.15 -9.70
N GLY A 133 1.20 -2.90 -9.26
CA GLY A 133 1.70 -1.80 -10.07
C GLY A 133 3.14 -1.99 -10.51
N LEU A 134 4.00 -2.46 -9.62
CA LEU A 134 5.38 -2.84 -9.94
C LEU A 134 5.42 -4.01 -10.92
N SER A 135 4.55 -5.00 -10.73
CA SER A 135 4.42 -6.14 -11.63
C SER A 135 4.00 -5.70 -13.03
N CYS A 136 2.93 -4.90 -13.14
CA CYS A 136 2.47 -4.33 -14.41
C CYS A 136 3.55 -3.46 -15.07
N GLY A 137 4.20 -2.57 -14.31
CA GLY A 137 5.28 -1.72 -14.79
C GLY A 137 6.45 -2.51 -15.37
N LEU A 138 6.89 -3.57 -14.69
CA LEU A 138 7.94 -4.44 -15.19
C LEU A 138 7.52 -5.18 -16.47
N SER A 139 6.29 -5.69 -16.50
CA SER A 139 5.79 -6.38 -17.70
C SER A 139 5.76 -5.48 -18.92
N PHE A 140 5.39 -4.20 -18.75
CA PHE A 140 5.35 -3.21 -19.82
C PHE A 140 6.76 -2.75 -20.22
N LEU A 141 7.65 -2.46 -19.26
CA LEU A 141 9.02 -1.99 -19.55
C LEU A 141 9.90 -3.04 -20.22
N GLN A 142 9.60 -4.32 -20.03
CA GLN A 142 10.39 -5.42 -20.56
C GLN A 142 9.80 -6.04 -21.82
N GLU A 143 8.69 -5.50 -22.29
CA GLU A 143 8.04 -5.95 -23.50
C GLU A 143 8.94 -5.67 -24.72
N GLY A 144 9.23 -6.71 -25.51
CA GLY A 144 10.13 -6.62 -26.66
C GLY A 144 11.64 -6.61 -26.32
N ALA A 145 12.02 -6.81 -25.05
CA ALA A 145 13.43 -6.89 -24.67
C ALA A 145 14.06 -8.24 -25.10
N PRO A 146 15.25 -8.25 -25.73
CA PRO A 146 15.90 -9.47 -26.22
C PRO A 146 16.35 -10.42 -25.08
N HIS A 147 16.55 -9.90 -23.87
CA HIS A 147 16.96 -10.66 -22.69
C HIS A 147 16.05 -10.38 -21.48
N ARG A 148 14.75 -10.64 -21.63
CA ARG A 148 13.72 -10.40 -20.61
C ARG A 148 14.04 -11.02 -19.24
N THR A 149 14.38 -12.30 -19.20
CA THR A 149 14.71 -13.05 -17.97
C THR A 149 15.89 -12.45 -17.21
N LEU A 150 16.97 -12.04 -17.92
CA LEU A 150 18.14 -11.41 -17.31
C LEU A 150 17.81 -10.02 -16.75
N ASN A 151 16.98 -9.24 -17.45
CA ASN A 151 16.54 -7.94 -16.95
C ASN A 151 15.64 -8.09 -15.71
N LEU A 152 14.81 -9.14 -15.66
CA LEU A 152 14.05 -9.51 -14.47
C LEU A 152 14.95 -9.94 -13.31
N LEU A 153 15.99 -10.73 -13.56
CA LEU A 153 16.97 -11.10 -12.55
C LEU A 153 17.73 -9.89 -12.02
N LEU A 154 18.10 -8.94 -12.89
CA LEU A 154 18.71 -7.67 -12.46
C LEU A 154 17.74 -6.86 -11.59
N SER A 155 16.48 -6.76 -12.02
CA SER A 155 15.42 -6.08 -11.27
C SER A 155 15.21 -6.73 -9.90
N LEU A 156 15.23 -8.06 -9.84
CA LEU A 156 15.18 -8.83 -8.60
C LEU A 156 16.42 -8.60 -7.73
N GLY A 157 17.61 -8.54 -8.32
CA GLY A 157 18.85 -8.19 -7.63
C GLY A 157 18.76 -6.81 -6.97
N LEU A 158 18.27 -5.80 -7.69
CA LEU A 158 18.07 -4.46 -7.15
C LEU A 158 16.99 -4.44 -6.05
N ALA A 159 15.85 -5.10 -6.28
CA ALA A 159 14.76 -5.18 -5.31
C ALA A 159 15.19 -5.93 -4.03
N THR A 160 16.01 -6.98 -4.14
CA THR A 160 16.55 -7.71 -2.99
C THR A 160 17.58 -6.88 -2.23
N LEU A 161 18.45 -6.14 -2.90
CA LEU A 161 19.37 -5.20 -2.26
C LEU A 161 18.62 -4.12 -1.46
N LEU A 162 17.60 -3.51 -2.05
CA LEU A 162 16.73 -2.55 -1.38
C LEU A 162 15.99 -3.18 -0.20
N GLY A 163 15.41 -4.38 -0.38
CA GLY A 163 14.72 -5.12 0.67
C GLY A 163 15.64 -5.50 1.83
N LEU A 164 16.86 -5.96 1.55
CA LEU A 164 17.87 -6.25 2.56
C LEU A 164 18.32 -4.99 3.29
N GLY A 165 18.52 -3.88 2.58
CA GLY A 165 18.84 -2.58 3.15
C GLY A 165 17.75 -2.10 4.11
N ALA A 166 16.49 -2.13 3.67
CA ALA A 166 15.34 -1.74 4.48
C ALA A 166 15.17 -2.64 5.72
N ARG A 167 15.36 -3.96 5.57
CA ARG A 167 15.34 -4.92 6.69
C ARG A 167 16.47 -4.69 7.68
N ARG A 168 17.70 -4.43 7.21
CA ARG A 168 18.85 -4.12 8.07
C ARG A 168 18.59 -2.83 8.84
N LEU A 169 18.08 -1.80 8.17
CA LEU A 169 17.69 -0.54 8.79
C LEU A 169 16.63 -0.77 9.88
N HIS A 170 15.55 -1.50 9.56
CA HIS A 170 14.51 -1.85 10.51
C HIS A 170 15.06 -2.61 11.73
N ARG A 171 15.86 -3.65 11.53
CA ARG A 171 16.47 -4.42 12.64
C ARG A 171 17.42 -3.56 13.47
N HIS A 172 18.20 -2.68 12.84
CA HIS A 172 19.11 -1.77 13.52
C HIS A 172 18.33 -0.81 14.42
N VAL A 173 17.33 -0.13 13.86
CA VAL A 173 16.47 0.80 14.60
C VAL A 173 15.76 0.09 15.75
N CYS A 174 15.11 -1.05 15.51
CA CYS A 174 14.38 -1.76 16.57
C CYS A 174 15.25 -2.29 17.72
N ARG A 175 16.56 -2.50 17.51
CA ARG A 175 17.47 -3.01 18.55
C ARG A 175 18.24 -1.91 19.26
N LEU A 176 18.67 -0.90 18.52
CA LEU A 176 19.73 0.02 18.96
C LEU A 176 19.28 1.48 19.03
N TYR A 177 18.10 1.82 18.52
CA TYR A 177 17.68 3.22 18.43
C TYR A 177 17.70 3.95 19.78
N GLU A 178 17.22 3.35 20.87
CA GLU A 178 17.23 4.01 22.20
C GLU A 178 18.64 4.26 22.75
N LEU A 179 19.57 3.33 22.50
CA LEU A 179 20.96 3.45 22.93
C LEU A 179 21.72 4.47 22.06
N HIS A 180 21.47 4.45 20.75
CA HIS A 180 22.16 5.31 19.79
C HIS A 180 21.60 6.74 19.78
N SER A 181 20.32 6.92 20.08
CA SER A 181 19.71 8.26 20.17
C SER A 181 20.19 9.00 21.42
N SER A 182 20.36 8.31 22.54
CA SER A 182 20.88 8.91 23.77
C SER A 182 22.35 9.32 23.66
N GLN A 183 23.17 8.50 23.02
CA GLN A 183 24.62 8.74 22.91
C GLN A 183 25.07 9.40 21.58
N ARG A 184 24.15 9.63 20.64
CA ARG A 184 24.35 10.39 19.37
C ARG A 184 25.55 10.00 18.49
N TYR A 185 25.98 8.74 18.50
CA TYR A 185 27.16 8.28 17.75
C TYR A 185 26.86 7.61 16.41
N CYS A 186 25.59 7.35 16.07
CA CYS A 186 25.22 6.67 14.83
C CYS A 186 24.57 7.65 13.84
N GLY A 187 25.20 7.88 12.69
CA GLY A 187 24.69 8.78 11.65
C GLY A 187 23.32 8.38 11.11
N VAL A 188 22.99 7.08 11.06
CA VAL A 188 21.68 6.58 10.63
C VAL A 188 20.58 6.95 11.63
N CYS A 189 20.80 6.69 12.92
CA CYS A 189 19.84 7.05 13.98
C CYS A 189 19.71 8.56 14.14
N LEU A 190 20.80 9.31 13.97
CA LEU A 190 20.81 10.77 14.04
C LEU A 190 20.07 11.39 12.84
N GLY A 191 20.27 10.83 11.63
CA GLY A 191 19.52 11.21 10.43
C GLY A 191 18.03 10.90 10.55
N LEU A 192 17.66 9.76 11.15
CA LEU A 192 16.28 9.44 11.47
C LEU A 192 15.69 10.40 12.51
N LEU A 193 16.45 10.77 13.54
CA LEU A 193 15.99 11.73 14.55
C LEU A 193 15.76 13.12 13.95
N ALA A 194 16.66 13.59 13.08
CA ALA A 194 16.54 14.88 12.41
C ALA A 194 15.48 14.90 11.29
N GLY A 195 15.30 13.77 10.60
CA GLY A 195 14.50 13.67 9.37
C GLY A 195 13.26 12.78 9.47
N ALA A 196 12.83 12.35 10.66
CA ALA A 196 11.69 11.43 10.83
C ALA A 196 10.41 11.95 10.13
N HIS A 197 10.20 13.27 10.12
CA HIS A 197 9.05 13.91 9.50
C HIS A 197 9.11 13.95 7.96
N ASP A 198 10.30 13.90 7.37
CA ASP A 198 10.49 13.91 5.92
C ASP A 198 10.37 12.51 5.30
N LEU A 199 10.48 11.45 6.10
CA LEU A 199 10.35 10.05 5.66
C LEU A 199 9.01 9.75 4.95
N PRO A 200 7.82 10.07 5.49
CA PRO A 200 6.55 9.85 4.79
C PRO A 200 6.40 10.69 3.52
N ARG A 201 7.09 11.84 3.43
CA ARG A 201 7.11 12.68 2.23
C ARG A 201 7.94 12.06 1.12
N LEU A 202 9.13 11.54 1.45
CA LEU A 202 9.97 10.80 0.50
C LEU A 202 9.27 9.52 0.02
N LEU A 203 8.67 8.78 0.94
CA LEU A 203 7.89 7.58 0.61
C LEU A 203 6.72 7.91 -0.32
N GLY A 204 6.04 9.02 -0.07
CA GLY A 204 4.97 9.51 -0.95
C GLY A 204 5.43 9.82 -2.36
N ARG A 205 6.61 10.42 -2.53
CA ARG A 205 7.20 10.68 -3.85
C ARG A 205 7.54 9.38 -4.57
N ALA A 206 8.15 8.43 -3.87
CA ALA A 206 8.48 7.12 -4.43
C ALA A 206 7.22 6.34 -4.85
N LEU A 207 6.19 6.33 -3.99
CA LEU A 207 4.89 5.73 -4.31
C LEU A 207 4.23 6.43 -5.50
N ALA A 208 4.23 7.76 -5.56
CA ALA A 208 3.66 8.49 -6.69
C ALA A 208 4.34 8.12 -8.02
N VAL A 209 5.67 7.96 -8.03
CA VAL A 209 6.39 7.50 -9.23
C VAL A 209 6.03 6.05 -9.57
N ALA A 210 5.98 5.16 -8.57
CA ALA A 210 5.64 3.75 -8.79
C ALA A 210 4.21 3.59 -9.35
N PHE A 211 3.24 4.33 -8.79
CA PHE A 211 1.87 4.34 -9.29
C PHE A 211 1.76 5.02 -10.65
N ALA A 212 2.48 6.11 -10.93
CA ALA A 212 2.47 6.73 -12.26
C ALA A 212 2.97 5.76 -13.36
N VAL A 213 4.06 5.04 -13.11
CA VAL A 213 4.57 4.01 -14.03
C VAL A 213 3.60 2.84 -14.12
N GLY A 214 3.04 2.41 -12.99
CA GLY A 214 2.06 1.33 -12.91
C GLY A 214 0.76 1.65 -13.65
N ASP A 215 0.24 2.86 -13.52
CA ASP A 215 -0.98 3.35 -14.19
C ASP A 215 -0.76 3.46 -15.70
N LEU A 216 0.39 4.01 -16.13
CA LEU A 216 0.75 4.06 -17.54
C LEU A 216 0.81 2.66 -18.15
N ALA A 217 1.45 1.72 -17.45
CA ALA A 217 1.50 0.32 -17.85
C ALA A 217 0.12 -0.35 -17.83
N ALA A 218 -0.69 -0.09 -16.81
CA ALA A 218 -2.05 -0.63 -16.68
C ALA A 218 -2.95 -0.18 -17.84
N VAL A 219 -2.93 1.11 -18.16
CA VAL A 219 -3.67 1.67 -19.30
C VAL A 219 -3.16 1.08 -20.62
N ALA A 220 -1.84 0.95 -20.80
CA ALA A 220 -1.28 0.35 -22.01
C ALA A 220 -1.67 -1.14 -22.18
N LEU A 221 -1.61 -1.93 -21.11
CA LEU A 221 -2.00 -3.34 -21.09
C LEU A 221 -3.49 -3.49 -21.40
N ILE A 222 -4.35 -2.71 -20.74
CA ILE A 222 -5.80 -2.74 -20.97
C ILE A 222 -6.14 -2.29 -22.39
N ASN A 223 -5.47 -1.26 -22.92
CA ASN A 223 -5.72 -0.75 -24.26
C ASN A 223 -5.35 -1.75 -25.36
N ARG A 224 -4.30 -2.56 -25.15
CA ARG A 224 -3.89 -3.59 -26.11
C ARG A 224 -4.84 -4.77 -26.23
N ASP A 225 -5.63 -5.05 -25.19
CA ASP A 225 -6.62 -6.13 -25.20
C ASP A 225 -7.86 -5.80 -26.06
N PHE A 226 -8.03 -4.56 -26.55
CA PHE A 226 -9.12 -4.16 -27.43
C PHE A 226 -8.65 -4.05 -28.89
N LEU A 227 -9.28 -4.80 -29.79
CA LEU A 227 -8.98 -4.79 -31.23
C LEU A 227 -9.57 -3.55 -31.94
N THR A 228 -10.56 -2.85 -31.34
CA THR A 228 -11.20 -1.66 -31.94
C THR A 228 -11.52 -0.56 -30.90
N THR A 229 -11.42 0.71 -31.31
CA THR A 229 -11.68 1.89 -30.46
C THR A 229 -13.13 2.00 -29.98
N SER A 230 -14.08 1.42 -30.69
CA SER A 230 -15.51 1.40 -30.31
C SER A 230 -15.82 0.37 -29.22
N GLU A 231 -15.16 -0.79 -29.22
CA GLU A 231 -15.25 -1.79 -28.14
C GLU A 231 -14.59 -1.28 -26.86
N ALA A 232 -13.46 -0.55 -27.00
CA ALA A 232 -12.80 0.10 -25.87
C ALA A 232 -13.72 1.13 -25.18
N VAL A 233 -14.42 2.00 -25.93
CA VAL A 233 -15.32 2.99 -25.34
C VAL A 233 -16.56 2.34 -24.68
N ARG A 234 -17.09 1.25 -25.26
CA ARG A 234 -18.19 0.47 -24.68
C ARG A 234 -17.81 -0.25 -23.39
N PHE A 235 -16.54 -0.56 -23.18
CA PHE A 235 -16.02 -1.12 -21.93
C PHE A 235 -15.73 -0.03 -20.89
N TRP A 236 -15.04 1.03 -21.31
CA TRP A 236 -14.61 2.12 -20.44
C TRP A 236 -15.78 2.91 -19.85
N THR A 237 -16.85 3.16 -20.59
CA THR A 237 -17.99 3.93 -20.09
C THR A 237 -18.74 3.27 -18.91
N PRO A 238 -19.22 2.01 -18.96
CA PRO A 238 -19.85 1.37 -17.80
C PRO A 238 -18.86 1.06 -16.68
N LEU A 239 -17.60 0.70 -16.99
CA LEU A 239 -16.56 0.53 -15.98
C LEU A 239 -16.35 1.83 -15.20
N THR A 240 -16.12 2.96 -15.89
CA THR A 240 -15.93 4.26 -15.24
C THR A 240 -17.17 4.73 -14.49
N ILE A 241 -18.39 4.50 -15.00
CA ILE A 241 -19.64 4.91 -14.35
C ILE A 241 -19.94 4.05 -13.11
N CYS A 242 -19.91 2.72 -13.21
CA CYS A 242 -20.12 1.83 -12.06
C CYS A 242 -19.03 2.03 -11.01
N TYR A 243 -17.81 2.28 -11.45
CA TYR A 243 -16.67 2.47 -10.56
C TYR A 243 -16.66 3.84 -9.89
N THR A 244 -17.04 4.93 -10.58
CA THR A 244 -17.23 6.25 -9.94
C THR A 244 -18.36 6.20 -8.91
N LEU A 245 -19.46 5.50 -9.21
CA LEU A 245 -20.54 5.29 -8.22
C LEU A 245 -20.08 4.46 -7.02
N LEU A 246 -19.28 3.41 -7.24
CA LEU A 246 -18.71 2.60 -6.16
C LEU A 246 -17.74 3.41 -5.30
N VAL A 247 -16.87 4.23 -5.91
CA VAL A 247 -15.92 5.09 -5.21
C VAL A 247 -16.66 6.15 -4.39
N ILE A 248 -17.69 6.79 -4.94
CA ILE A 248 -18.53 7.76 -4.22
C ILE A 248 -19.23 7.07 -3.04
N TYR A 249 -19.85 5.91 -3.28
CA TYR A 249 -20.51 5.13 -2.22
C TYR A 249 -19.53 4.72 -1.10
N MET A 250 -18.34 4.21 -1.47
CA MET A 250 -17.31 3.79 -0.51
C MET A 250 -16.69 4.97 0.24
N GLN A 251 -16.62 6.16 -0.38
CA GLN A 251 -16.15 7.38 0.27
C GLN A 251 -17.18 7.87 1.30
N GLU A 252 -18.46 7.80 0.97
CA GLU A 252 -19.57 8.10 1.88
C GLU A 252 -19.59 7.12 3.07
N GLU A 253 -19.39 5.83 2.83
CA GLU A 253 -19.38 4.79 3.87
C GLU A 253 -18.15 4.93 4.81
N GLN A 254 -16.97 5.26 4.27
CA GLN A 254 -15.78 5.53 5.09
C GLN A 254 -15.92 6.76 5.99
N ARG A 255 -16.67 7.78 5.58
CA ARG A 255 -16.96 8.95 6.41
C ARG A 255 -17.84 8.59 7.62
N GLN A 256 -18.68 7.56 7.50
CA GLN A 256 -19.67 7.22 8.52
C GLN A 256 -19.13 6.26 9.59
N HIS A 257 -18.22 5.34 9.27
CA HIS A 257 -17.68 4.38 10.25
C HIS A 257 -16.17 4.07 10.06
N PRO A 258 -15.26 4.74 10.79
CA PRO A 258 -13.84 4.40 10.79
C PRO A 258 -13.60 3.15 11.65
N GLY A 259 -13.41 1.99 11.02
CA GLY A 259 -13.14 0.74 11.74
C GLY A 259 -12.49 -0.33 10.86
N LEU A 260 -11.81 -1.30 11.46
CA LEU A 260 -11.19 -2.40 10.72
C LEU A 260 -12.22 -3.25 9.95
N GLN A 261 -13.41 -3.41 10.52
CA GLN A 261 -14.52 -4.13 9.88
C GLN A 261 -15.01 -3.39 8.63
N SER A 262 -15.05 -2.05 8.64
CA SER A 262 -15.41 -1.28 7.45
C SER A 262 -14.35 -1.35 6.36
N GLN A 263 -13.07 -1.49 6.71
CA GLN A 263 -11.99 -1.71 5.72
C GLN A 263 -12.11 -3.07 5.02
N VAL A 264 -12.45 -4.15 5.75
CA VAL A 264 -12.69 -5.47 5.14
C VAL A 264 -13.92 -5.43 4.23
N GLN A 265 -15.00 -4.80 4.70
CA GLN A 265 -16.22 -4.60 3.90
C GLN A 265 -15.92 -3.80 2.62
N THR A 266 -15.09 -2.76 2.72
CA THR A 266 -14.63 -1.97 1.57
C THR A 266 -13.92 -2.82 0.53
N VAL A 267 -12.97 -3.67 0.96
CA VAL A 267 -12.23 -4.56 0.05
C VAL A 267 -13.18 -5.56 -0.63
N LEU A 268 -14.14 -6.12 0.13
CA LEU A 268 -15.08 -7.10 -0.41
C LEU A 268 -16.05 -6.48 -1.42
N VAL A 269 -16.62 -5.31 -1.12
CA VAL A 269 -17.53 -4.58 -2.01
C VAL A 269 -16.80 -4.15 -3.29
N ARG A 270 -15.56 -3.67 -3.14
CA ARG A 270 -14.69 -3.30 -4.25
C ARG A 270 -14.39 -4.46 -5.18
N MET A 271 -13.86 -5.55 -4.63
CA MET A 271 -13.54 -6.75 -5.43
C MET A 271 -14.79 -7.39 -5.99
N GLY A 272 -15.92 -7.33 -5.28
CA GLY A 272 -17.24 -7.74 -5.78
C GLY A 272 -17.69 -6.90 -6.98
N GLY A 273 -17.49 -5.57 -6.95
CA GLY A 273 -17.76 -4.69 -8.09
C GLY A 273 -16.90 -5.04 -9.31
N LEU A 274 -15.59 -5.23 -9.11
CA LEU A 274 -14.68 -5.70 -10.18
C LEU A 274 -15.09 -7.09 -10.70
N PHE A 275 -15.50 -7.99 -9.82
CA PHE A 275 -15.97 -9.34 -10.17
C PHE A 275 -17.22 -9.29 -11.06
N VAL A 276 -18.22 -8.47 -10.72
CA VAL A 276 -19.41 -8.27 -11.56
C VAL A 276 -19.04 -7.64 -12.91
N LEU A 277 -18.14 -6.66 -12.93
CA LEU A 277 -17.63 -6.06 -14.17
C LEU A 277 -16.87 -7.07 -15.06
N LEU A 278 -16.16 -8.01 -14.46
CA LEU A 278 -15.46 -9.08 -15.17
C LEU A 278 -16.36 -10.26 -15.53
N LEU A 279 -17.48 -10.47 -14.83
CA LEU A 279 -18.50 -11.43 -15.26
C LEU A 279 -19.22 -10.98 -16.54
N THR A 280 -19.40 -9.66 -16.71
CA THR A 280 -20.11 -9.13 -17.88
C THR A 280 -19.24 -9.09 -19.15
N VAL A 281 -17.90 -9.04 -19.01
CA VAL A 281 -16.98 -8.81 -20.16
C VAL A 281 -15.72 -9.69 -20.16
N GLY A 282 -15.44 -10.45 -19.10
CA GLY A 282 -14.15 -11.09 -18.87
C GLY A 282 -14.05 -12.57 -19.27
N ARG A 283 -12.81 -13.07 -19.30
CA ARG A 283 -12.51 -14.50 -19.43
C ARG A 283 -12.63 -15.17 -18.07
N TRP A 284 -13.00 -16.46 -18.03
CA TRP A 284 -13.10 -17.23 -16.78
C TRP A 284 -11.81 -17.23 -15.94
N LEU A 285 -10.65 -17.16 -16.59
CA LEU A 285 -9.35 -17.07 -15.90
C LEU A 285 -9.18 -15.73 -15.15
N ASP A 286 -9.75 -14.64 -15.65
CA ASP A 286 -9.67 -13.34 -14.98
C ASP A 286 -10.52 -13.34 -13.70
N LEU A 287 -11.65 -14.06 -13.69
CA LEU A 287 -12.48 -14.23 -12.48
C LEU A 287 -11.72 -14.94 -11.36
N LEU A 288 -10.96 -16.00 -11.69
CA LEU A 288 -10.07 -16.65 -10.73
C LEU A 288 -8.97 -15.68 -10.26
N GLY A 289 -8.41 -14.88 -11.18
CA GLY A 289 -7.44 -13.84 -10.84
C GLY A 289 -7.97 -12.81 -9.84
N ILE A 290 -9.24 -12.40 -9.93
CA ILE A 290 -9.87 -11.48 -8.97
C ILE A 290 -9.99 -12.13 -7.59
N LEU A 291 -10.36 -13.41 -7.51
CA LEU A 291 -10.44 -14.13 -6.24
C LEU A 291 -9.07 -14.25 -5.58
N VAL A 292 -8.04 -14.58 -6.37
CA VAL A 292 -6.65 -14.57 -5.91
C VAL A 292 -6.24 -13.17 -5.45
N SER A 293 -6.67 -12.13 -6.16
CA SER A 293 -6.41 -10.74 -5.81
C SER A 293 -7.09 -10.31 -4.52
N LEU A 294 -8.33 -10.72 -4.30
CA LEU A 294 -9.07 -10.49 -3.06
C LEU A 294 -8.35 -11.15 -1.87
N LEU A 295 -7.90 -12.40 -2.02
CA LEU A 295 -7.13 -13.09 -1.00
C LEU A 295 -5.80 -12.37 -0.73
N GLY A 296 -5.11 -11.90 -1.77
CA GLY A 296 -3.88 -11.12 -1.65
C GLY A 296 -4.07 -9.80 -0.91
N GLU A 297 -5.16 -9.07 -1.19
CA GLU A 297 -5.50 -7.85 -0.46
C GLU A 297 -5.84 -8.10 1.01
N LEU A 298 -6.64 -9.14 1.29
CA LEU A 298 -6.95 -9.55 2.66
C LEU A 298 -5.67 -9.97 3.41
N TRP A 299 -4.76 -10.65 2.72
CA TRP A 299 -3.46 -11.05 3.28
C TRP A 299 -2.58 -9.85 3.64
N CYS A 300 -2.54 -8.82 2.79
CA CYS A 300 -1.93 -7.52 3.09
C CYS A 300 -2.59 -6.83 4.27
N LEU A 301 -3.91 -6.77 4.31
CA LEU A 301 -4.66 -6.12 5.38
C LEU A 301 -4.41 -6.77 6.74
N VAL A 302 -4.36 -8.11 6.80
CA VAL A 302 -3.99 -8.86 8.01
C VAL A 302 -2.55 -8.53 8.42
N GLY A 303 -1.63 -8.43 7.45
CA GLY A 303 -0.23 -8.08 7.69
C GLY A 303 -0.02 -6.68 8.26
N VAL A 304 -0.84 -5.70 7.87
CA VAL A 304 -0.75 -4.31 8.35
C VAL A 304 -1.72 -3.96 9.48
N ARG A 305 -2.56 -4.90 9.93
CA ARG A 305 -3.60 -4.65 10.94
C ARG A 305 -3.07 -3.90 12.17
N THR A 306 -1.92 -4.32 12.69
CA THR A 306 -1.31 -3.68 13.87
C THR A 306 -0.81 -2.26 13.57
N LEU A 307 -0.35 -1.99 12.36
CA LEU A 307 0.11 -0.66 11.94
C LEU A 307 -1.07 0.28 11.69
N LEU A 308 -2.18 -0.24 11.17
CA LEU A 308 -3.41 0.51 11.01
C LEU A 308 -4.02 0.91 12.36
N ASP A 309 -4.00 -0.01 13.33
CA ASP A 309 -4.45 0.28 14.71
C ASP A 309 -3.60 1.40 15.34
N LEU A 310 -2.27 1.34 15.19
CA LEU A 310 -1.37 2.42 15.64
C LEU A 310 -1.61 3.74 14.90
N CYS A 311 -1.94 3.71 13.62
CA CYS A 311 -2.29 4.90 12.84
C CYS A 311 -3.56 5.55 13.41
N GLN A 312 -4.59 4.76 13.73
CA GLN A 312 -5.83 5.25 14.35
C GLN A 312 -5.60 5.75 15.79
N ILE A 313 -4.70 5.11 16.54
CA ILE A 313 -4.32 5.59 17.88
C ILE A 313 -3.51 6.89 17.79
N GLN A 314 -2.72 7.10 16.73
CA GLN A 314 -2.05 8.37 16.46
C GLN A 314 -3.02 9.50 16.09
N ASP A 315 -4.20 9.19 15.55
CA ASP A 315 -5.27 10.18 15.36
C ASP A 315 -5.86 10.70 16.67
N ILE A 316 -5.64 10.01 17.81
CA ILE A 316 -6.37 10.28 19.06
C ILE A 316 -5.67 11.24 20.08
N PRO A 317 -4.41 11.71 19.94
CA PRO A 317 -3.94 12.81 20.78
C PRO A 317 -3.32 13.96 19.96
N THR A 318 -4.14 14.69 19.19
CA THR A 318 -3.85 16.10 18.85
C THR A 318 -5.02 17.04 19.16
N GLN A 319 -6.01 16.61 19.94
CA GLN A 319 -6.70 17.56 20.82
C GLN A 319 -5.87 17.67 22.10
N ARG A 320 -4.86 18.55 22.09
CA ARG A 320 -4.44 19.16 23.36
C ARG A 320 -5.71 19.71 24.00
N PRO A 321 -6.04 19.37 25.26
CA PRO A 321 -6.84 20.28 26.05
C PRO A 321 -6.13 21.62 25.95
N SER A 322 -6.82 22.65 25.50
CA SER A 322 -6.41 24.02 25.80
C SER A 322 -6.16 24.05 27.30
N VAL A 323 -4.88 24.02 27.69
CA VAL A 323 -4.47 24.37 29.04
C VAL A 323 -4.97 25.79 29.19
N SER A 324 -6.14 25.92 29.81
CA SER A 324 -6.59 27.14 30.42
C SER A 324 -5.45 27.56 31.33
N THR A 325 -4.75 28.60 30.90
CA THR A 325 -3.75 29.32 31.66
C THR A 325 -4.25 29.45 33.10
N PRO A 326 -3.49 29.03 34.13
CA PRO A 326 -3.82 29.43 35.48
C PRO A 326 -3.68 30.95 35.51
N SER A 327 -4.78 31.65 35.73
CA SER A 327 -4.81 33.08 35.96
C SER A 327 -3.77 33.42 37.02
N GLN A 328 -2.73 34.16 36.62
CA GLN A 328 -1.77 34.72 37.56
C GLN A 328 -2.52 35.63 38.55
N PRO A 329 -2.16 35.59 39.84
CA PRO A 329 -2.75 36.47 40.84
C PRO A 329 -2.34 37.93 40.57
N LEU A 330 -3.35 38.80 40.64
CA LEU A 330 -3.28 40.25 40.54
C LEU A 330 -2.17 40.82 41.46
N PRO A 331 -1.28 41.71 40.98
CA PRO A 331 -0.34 42.40 41.84
C PRO A 331 -1.07 43.45 42.66
N SER A 332 -1.00 43.32 43.98
CA SER A 332 -1.43 44.30 44.97
C SER A 332 -0.71 45.62 44.74
N THR A 333 -1.48 46.69 44.53
CA THR A 333 -1.00 48.07 44.55
C THR A 333 -0.39 48.41 45.93
N PRO A 334 0.76 49.10 45.98
CA PRO A 334 1.32 49.54 47.26
C PRO A 334 0.52 50.68 47.86
N GLN A 335 0.09 50.50 49.12
CA GLN A 335 -0.39 51.55 50.00
C GLN A 335 0.71 52.60 50.22
N SER A 336 0.44 53.85 49.84
CA SER A 336 1.09 55.01 50.45
C SER A 336 0.16 55.58 51.53
N GLN A 337 0.57 55.43 52.78
CA GLN A 337 0.01 56.11 53.94
C GLN A 337 0.30 57.62 53.84
N SER A 338 -0.69 58.47 54.07
CA SER A 338 -0.55 59.59 55.02
C SER A 338 -1.91 60.15 55.44
N SER A 339 -2.09 60.12 56.75
CA SER A 339 -3.13 60.65 57.63
C SER A 339 -3.45 62.15 57.52
N ALA A 340 -4.54 62.52 58.22
CA ALA A 340 -5.02 63.84 58.66
C ALA A 340 -6.05 64.49 57.71
N SER A 341 -7.16 65.08 58.14
CA SER A 341 -7.76 65.33 59.46
C SER A 341 -9.10 66.05 59.20
N SER A 342 -9.98 65.99 60.21
CA SER A 342 -11.23 66.78 60.41
C SER A 342 -12.42 66.52 59.50
#